data_AF-A0A6V7X7Z1-F1
#
_entry.id   AF-A0A6V7X7Z1-F1
#
_cell.length_a   1.000
_cell.length_b   1.000
_cell.length_c   1.000
_cell.angle_alpha   90.00
_cell.angle_beta   90.00
_cell.angle_gamma   90.00
#
_symmetry.space_group_name_H-M   'P 1'
#
loop_
_entity.id
_entity.type
_entity.pdbx_description
1 polymer ?
#
loop_
_entity_poly.entity_id
_entity_poly.type
_entity_poly.pdbx_seq_one_letter_code
_entity_poly.pdbx_strand_id
1 'polypeptide(L)'
;LFYTSSDFITTIFYSLKVYKSKRYRAGKGKRRNRRYKQKLGPLIIYNNDGGIVRAFRNIPGITLLSVKHINLLKIAPGGHLGRFTIWTESAFRKLDSIYGTWTQKSWVKKGFSLPHAKMTNSDFARIIRSDEITKVVRPVRKQTKVAKIHRNPLRKHGLMVKLNPYASVLRRAAILASKKGEEKKAKGV
;
A
#
# COMPACT_ATOMS: atom_id res chain seq x y z
N LEU A 1 18.67 -13.24 20.33
CA LEU A 1 17.92 -13.94 19.26
C LEU A 1 18.86 -14.97 18.61
N PHE A 2 19.39 -15.86 19.44
CA PHE A 2 20.35 -16.91 19.04
C PHE A 2 19.66 -18.23 19.35
N TYR A 3 19.50 -19.09 18.33
CA TYR A 3 19.01 -20.47 18.38
C TYR A 3 18.46 -20.93 19.75
N THR A 4 17.27 -20.45 20.10
CA THR A 4 16.50 -21.00 21.22
C THR A 4 15.55 -22.06 20.66
N SER A 5 15.18 -23.08 21.44
CA SER A 5 14.23 -24.14 21.02
C SER A 5 12.92 -23.59 20.40
N SER A 6 12.56 -22.33 20.66
CA SER A 6 11.47 -21.59 20.02
C SER A 6 11.59 -21.46 18.49
N ASP A 7 12.80 -21.36 17.94
CA ASP A 7 13.02 -21.17 16.50
C ASP A 7 12.73 -22.45 15.71
N PHE A 8 12.94 -23.61 16.36
CA PHE A 8 12.55 -24.91 15.81
C PHE A 8 11.02 -25.09 15.82
N ILE A 9 10.36 -24.70 16.92
CA ILE A 9 8.90 -24.76 17.06
C ILE A 9 8.20 -23.83 16.06
N THR A 10 8.69 -22.60 15.87
CA THR A 10 8.14 -21.67 14.87
C THR A 10 8.33 -22.19 13.45
N THR A 11 9.48 -22.78 13.14
CA THR A 11 9.72 -23.45 11.85
C THR A 11 8.71 -24.57 11.60
N ILE A 12 8.43 -25.39 12.61
CA ILE A 12 7.40 -26.44 12.55
C ILE A 12 6.00 -25.83 12.36
N PHE A 13 5.66 -24.80 13.11
CA PHE A 13 4.35 -24.15 13.03
C PHE A 13 4.07 -23.55 11.64
N TYR A 14 5.05 -22.86 11.04
CA TYR A 14 4.92 -22.34 9.68
C TYR A 14 4.90 -23.45 8.62
N SER A 15 5.54 -24.59 8.89
CA SER A 15 5.47 -25.77 8.02
C SER A 15 4.05 -26.32 7.91
N LEU A 16 3.25 -26.32 8.98
CA LEU A 16 1.85 -26.78 8.94
C LEU A 16 1.01 -26.03 7.90
N LYS A 17 1.23 -24.72 7.72
CA LYS A 17 0.56 -23.91 6.70
C LYS A 17 0.99 -24.31 5.29
N VAL A 18 2.26 -24.71 5.11
CA VAL A 18 2.77 -25.24 3.84
C VAL A 18 2.12 -26.58 3.54
N TYR A 19 2.09 -27.52 4.50
CA TYR A 19 1.46 -28.82 4.35
C TYR A 19 0.00 -28.71 3.87
N LYS A 20 -0.82 -27.88 4.55
CA LYS A 20 -2.22 -27.63 4.16
C LYS A 20 -2.37 -26.99 2.78
N SER A 21 -1.34 -26.33 2.26
CA SER A 21 -1.40 -25.62 0.98
C SER A 21 -1.07 -26.48 -0.24
N LYS A 22 -0.57 -27.71 -0.04
CA LYS A 22 -0.20 -28.62 -1.12
C LYS A 22 -1.46 -29.03 -1.89
N ARG A 23 -1.51 -28.68 -3.17
CA ARG A 23 -2.64 -29.01 -4.05
C ARG A 23 -2.19 -29.35 -5.46
N TYR A 24 -3.06 -30.00 -6.22
CA TYR A 24 -2.86 -30.22 -7.65
C TYR A 24 -2.84 -28.89 -8.41
N ARG A 25 -1.92 -28.79 -9.38
CA ARG A 25 -1.84 -27.62 -10.28
C ARG A 25 -3.00 -27.67 -11.27
N ALA A 26 -3.64 -26.53 -11.50
CA ALA A 26 -4.67 -26.41 -12.54
C ALA A 26 -4.04 -26.46 -13.95
N GLY A 27 -4.80 -26.97 -14.92
CA GLY A 27 -4.42 -26.97 -16.34
C GLY A 27 -3.41 -28.04 -16.77
N LYS A 28 -2.83 -27.83 -17.97
CA LYS A 28 -1.98 -28.82 -18.68
C LYS A 28 -0.60 -29.03 -18.04
N GLY A 29 -0.18 -28.16 -17.11
CA GLY A 29 1.09 -28.29 -16.40
C GLY A 29 1.25 -29.60 -15.63
N LYS A 30 0.14 -30.25 -15.26
CA LYS A 30 0.14 -31.58 -14.62
C LYS A 30 0.81 -32.65 -15.47
N ARG A 31 0.71 -32.56 -16.81
CA ARG A 31 1.33 -33.50 -17.76
C ARG A 31 2.82 -33.21 -18.00
N ARG A 32 3.33 -32.05 -17.56
CA ARG A 32 4.71 -31.59 -17.79
C ARG A 32 5.54 -31.61 -16.50
N ASN A 33 5.44 -32.70 -15.72
CA ASN A 33 6.17 -32.92 -14.45
C ASN A 33 6.05 -31.80 -13.40
N ARG A 34 4.95 -31.04 -13.42
CA ARG A 34 4.67 -29.93 -12.47
C ARG A 34 3.29 -30.08 -11.82
N ARG A 35 2.97 -31.31 -11.43
CA ARG A 35 1.63 -31.72 -10.95
C ARG A 35 1.21 -31.05 -9.64
N TYR A 36 2.13 -30.77 -8.74
CA TYR A 36 1.83 -30.18 -7.43
C TYR A 36 2.25 -28.71 -7.34
N LYS A 37 1.54 -27.95 -6.51
CA LYS A 37 1.88 -26.59 -6.08
C LYS A 37 1.76 -26.51 -4.56
N GLN A 38 2.69 -25.82 -3.92
CA GLN A 38 2.71 -25.56 -2.48
C GLN A 38 3.20 -24.14 -2.22
N LYS A 39 2.86 -23.58 -1.06
CA LYS A 39 3.40 -22.28 -0.61
C LYS A 39 4.88 -22.43 -0.24
N LEU A 40 5.61 -21.32 -0.31
CA LEU A 40 6.98 -21.24 0.21
C LEU A 40 6.91 -20.99 1.71
N GLY A 41 7.80 -21.64 2.45
CA GLY A 41 7.96 -21.49 3.88
C GLY A 41 9.15 -20.61 4.24
N PRO A 42 9.66 -20.72 5.48
CA PRO A 42 10.81 -19.94 5.93
C PRO A 42 12.05 -20.19 5.09
N LEU A 43 12.93 -19.19 5.08
CA LEU A 43 14.26 -19.27 4.52
C LEU A 43 15.26 -19.37 5.67
N ILE A 44 16.14 -20.37 5.69
CA ILE A 44 17.21 -20.48 6.70
C ILE A 44 18.53 -20.15 6.02
N ILE A 45 19.27 -19.20 6.60
CA ILE A 45 20.57 -18.78 6.12
C ILE A 45 21.65 -19.21 7.09
N TYR A 46 22.63 -19.95 6.58
CA TYR A 46 23.73 -20.53 7.34
C TYR A 46 25.09 -20.16 6.75
N ASN A 47 26.17 -20.26 7.54
CA ASN A 47 27.53 -20.00 7.07
C ASN A 47 28.27 -21.30 6.69
N ASN A 48 28.27 -22.29 7.60
CA ASN A 48 28.91 -23.59 7.38
C ASN A 48 27.87 -24.72 7.37
N ASP A 49 28.03 -25.70 6.48
CA ASP A 49 27.15 -26.86 6.42
C ASP A 49 27.64 -27.94 7.39
N GLY A 50 27.24 -27.81 8.66
CA GLY A 50 27.46 -28.82 9.70
C GLY A 50 26.41 -29.93 9.70
N GLY A 51 25.82 -30.25 8.55
CA GLY A 51 24.70 -31.21 8.44
C GLY A 51 23.31 -30.55 8.48
N ILE A 52 23.23 -29.22 8.55
CA ILE A 52 21.98 -28.45 8.52
C ILE A 52 21.19 -28.75 7.24
N VAL A 53 21.88 -28.93 6.12
CA VAL A 53 21.21 -29.25 4.85
C VAL A 53 20.51 -30.58 4.90
N ARG A 54 21.16 -31.59 5.50
CA ARG A 54 20.57 -32.92 5.62
C ARG A 54 19.39 -32.94 6.60
N ALA A 55 19.48 -32.18 7.69
CA ALA A 55 18.42 -32.09 8.69
C ALA A 55 17.14 -31.43 8.14
N PHE A 56 17.26 -30.31 7.42
CA PHE A 56 16.10 -29.51 7.04
C PHE A 56 15.57 -29.78 5.61
N ARG A 57 16.33 -30.47 4.74
CA ARG A 57 15.92 -30.69 3.33
C ARG A 57 14.61 -31.47 3.17
N ASN A 58 14.25 -32.30 4.14
CA ASN A 58 13.05 -33.15 4.05
C ASN A 58 11.77 -32.42 4.48
N ILE A 59 11.88 -31.23 5.05
CA ILE A 59 10.72 -30.47 5.52
C ILE A 59 10.21 -29.61 4.35
N PRO A 60 8.93 -29.73 3.96
CA PRO A 60 8.38 -29.02 2.81
C PRO A 60 8.31 -27.51 3.05
N GLY A 61 8.64 -26.75 2.00
CA GLY A 61 8.56 -25.28 2.01
C GLY A 61 9.77 -24.58 2.62
N ILE A 62 10.60 -25.28 3.39
CA ILE A 62 11.86 -24.73 3.88
C ILE A 62 12.83 -24.56 2.71
N THR A 63 13.51 -23.42 2.68
CA THR A 63 14.62 -23.19 1.75
C THR A 63 15.87 -22.91 2.56
N LEU A 64 16.99 -23.46 2.12
CA LEU A 64 18.29 -23.26 2.74
C LEU A 64 19.16 -22.42 1.80
N LEU A 65 19.90 -21.47 2.34
CA LEU A 65 20.87 -20.66 1.61
C LEU A 65 22.15 -20.48 2.42
N SER A 66 23.28 -20.45 1.74
CA SER A 66 24.54 -20.03 2.34
C SER A 66 24.63 -18.50 2.33
N VAL A 67 25.15 -17.91 3.41
CA VAL A 67 25.41 -16.46 3.50
C VAL A 67 26.40 -15.96 2.44
N LYS A 68 27.31 -16.83 1.99
CA LYS A 68 28.29 -16.50 0.94
C LYS A 68 27.63 -16.34 -0.43
N HIS A 69 26.54 -17.08 -0.67
CA HIS A 69 25.87 -17.19 -1.96
C HIS A 69 24.37 -16.90 -1.80
N ILE A 70 24.07 -15.67 -1.41
CA ILE A 70 22.69 -15.20 -1.27
C ILE A 70 22.06 -15.03 -2.65
N ASN A 71 20.94 -15.72 -2.90
CA ASN A 71 20.20 -15.66 -4.17
C ASN A 71 18.92 -14.83 -4.03
N LEU A 72 18.80 -13.79 -4.85
CA LEU A 72 17.63 -12.92 -4.89
C LEU A 72 16.32 -13.67 -5.17
N LEU A 73 16.33 -14.64 -6.08
CA LEU A 73 15.13 -15.41 -6.46
C LEU A 73 14.56 -16.23 -5.29
N LYS A 74 15.40 -16.54 -4.30
CA LYS A 74 15.01 -17.28 -3.10
C LYS A 74 14.62 -16.34 -1.97
N ILE A 75 15.24 -15.16 -1.85
CA ILE A 75 14.85 -14.14 -0.86
C ILE A 75 13.52 -13.48 -1.23
N ALA A 76 13.35 -13.09 -2.50
CA ALA A 76 12.18 -12.37 -3.00
C ALA A 76 11.44 -13.19 -4.07
N PRO A 77 10.81 -14.31 -3.70
CA PRO A 77 10.10 -15.15 -4.66
C PRO A 77 8.93 -14.37 -5.28
N GLY A 78 8.87 -14.35 -6.62
CA GLY A 78 7.84 -13.61 -7.35
C GLY A 78 7.99 -12.09 -7.29
N GLY A 79 9.14 -11.57 -6.84
CA GLY A 79 9.41 -10.12 -6.78
C GLY A 79 8.89 -9.42 -5.52
N HIS A 80 8.34 -10.16 -4.56
CA HIS A 80 7.90 -9.60 -3.27
C HIS A 80 9.01 -9.66 -2.23
N LEU A 81 9.24 -8.54 -1.54
CA LEU A 81 10.17 -8.43 -0.41
C LEU A 81 9.53 -8.96 0.88
N GLY A 82 10.35 -9.25 1.90
CA GLY A 82 9.86 -9.62 3.23
C GLY A 82 9.58 -11.12 3.42
N ARG A 83 10.36 -12.00 2.79
CA ARG A 83 10.31 -13.43 3.13
C ARG A 83 10.85 -13.66 4.54
N PHE A 84 10.10 -14.41 5.35
CA PHE A 84 10.53 -14.76 6.70
C PHE A 84 11.83 -15.56 6.65
N THR A 85 12.88 -14.97 7.22
CA THR A 85 14.26 -15.45 7.12
C THR A 85 14.83 -15.67 8.52
N ILE A 86 15.32 -16.88 8.76
CA ILE A 86 15.96 -17.32 9.99
C ILE A 86 17.46 -17.33 9.75
N TRP A 87 18.21 -16.69 10.64
CA TRP A 87 19.66 -16.56 10.53
C TRP A 87 20.35 -17.38 11.61
N THR A 88 21.39 -18.14 11.25
CA THR A 88 22.34 -18.63 12.26
C THR A 88 23.21 -17.47 12.74
N GLU A 89 23.64 -17.52 14.00
CA GLU A 89 24.52 -16.51 14.58
C GLU A 89 25.75 -16.22 13.71
N SER A 90 26.43 -17.29 13.31
CA SER A 90 27.64 -17.22 12.47
C SER A 90 27.38 -16.67 11.07
N ALA A 91 26.16 -16.82 10.54
CA ALA A 91 25.76 -16.23 9.27
C ALA A 91 25.51 -14.73 9.44
N PHE A 92 24.82 -14.34 10.52
CA PHE A 92 24.51 -12.94 10.79
C PHE A 92 25.78 -12.11 10.98
N ARG A 93 26.71 -12.56 11.82
CA ARG A 93 28.01 -11.86 12.04
C ARG A 93 28.83 -11.70 10.76
N LYS A 94 28.68 -12.62 9.80
CA LYS A 94 29.46 -12.62 8.55
C LYS A 94 28.96 -11.60 7.53
N LEU A 95 27.74 -11.08 7.69
CA LEU A 95 27.19 -10.06 6.78
C LEU A 95 28.04 -8.79 6.78
N ASP A 96 28.48 -8.35 7.95
CA ASP A 96 29.32 -7.15 8.09
C ASP A 96 30.65 -7.32 7.34
N SER A 97 31.26 -8.51 7.37
CA SER A 97 32.48 -8.77 6.59
C SER A 97 32.23 -8.78 5.07
N ILE A 98 31.06 -9.27 4.64
CA ILE A 98 30.72 -9.42 3.21
C ILE A 98 30.30 -8.10 2.57
N TYR A 99 29.49 -7.31 3.27
CA TYR A 99 28.87 -6.10 2.72
C TYR A 99 29.47 -4.81 3.30
N GLY A 100 30.14 -4.87 4.46
CA GLY A 100 30.64 -3.69 5.16
C GLY A 100 29.54 -2.94 5.92
N THR A 101 29.91 -1.77 6.44
CA THR A 101 29.00 -0.77 7.00
C THR A 101 29.15 0.55 6.22
N TRP A 102 28.40 1.59 6.58
CA TRP A 102 28.62 2.91 5.96
C TRP A 102 29.97 3.52 6.32
N THR A 103 30.58 3.09 7.43
CA THR A 103 31.90 3.57 7.89
C THR A 103 33.04 2.64 7.46
N GLN A 104 32.84 1.33 7.50
CA GLN A 104 33.86 0.32 7.18
C GLN A 104 33.56 -0.36 5.84
N LYS A 105 34.54 -0.36 4.93
CA LYS A 105 34.41 -1.03 3.63
C LYS A 105 34.33 -2.56 3.79
N SER A 106 33.72 -3.23 2.81
CA SER A 106 33.63 -4.68 2.84
C SER A 106 34.99 -5.35 2.63
N TRP A 107 35.22 -6.48 3.31
CA TRP A 107 36.45 -7.26 3.20
C TRP A 107 36.43 -8.22 2.01
N VAL A 108 35.24 -8.74 1.67
CA VAL A 108 35.07 -9.76 0.63
C VAL A 108 34.83 -9.16 -0.75
N LYS A 109 34.03 -8.07 -0.84
CA LYS A 109 33.60 -7.50 -2.12
C LYS A 109 34.40 -6.25 -2.46
N LYS A 110 35.45 -6.41 -3.25
CA LYS A 110 36.27 -5.28 -3.72
C LYS A 110 35.41 -4.26 -4.48
N GLY A 111 35.53 -2.99 -4.10
CA GLY A 111 34.82 -1.87 -4.75
C GLY A 111 33.32 -1.78 -4.42
N PHE A 112 32.80 -2.62 -3.54
CA PHE A 112 31.40 -2.54 -3.10
C PHE A 112 31.25 -1.64 -1.87
N SER A 113 30.25 -0.76 -1.89
CA SER A 113 29.80 0.03 -0.75
C SER A 113 28.27 -0.02 -0.63
N LEU A 114 27.77 0.15 0.59
CA LEU A 114 26.32 0.21 0.83
C LEU A 114 25.71 1.44 0.11
N PRO A 115 24.54 1.28 -0.52
CA PRO A 115 23.84 2.42 -1.10
C PRO A 115 23.39 3.40 0.00
N HIS A 116 23.50 4.70 -0.28
CA HIS A 116 22.99 5.73 0.61
C HIS A 116 21.48 5.89 0.47
N ALA A 117 20.80 6.10 1.60
CA ALA A 117 19.39 6.44 1.60
C ALA A 117 19.21 7.84 0.98
N LYS A 118 18.23 7.98 0.07
CA LYS A 118 17.91 9.29 -0.56
C LYS A 118 17.33 10.29 0.44
N MET A 119 16.67 9.81 1.49
CA MET A 119 16.18 10.59 2.62
C MET A 119 16.74 9.99 3.89
N THR A 120 17.18 10.85 4.81
CA THR A 120 17.69 10.45 6.13
C THR A 120 16.56 10.00 7.06
N ASN A 121 15.46 10.74 7.10
CA ASN A 121 14.27 10.40 7.86
C ASN A 121 13.11 10.07 6.91
N SER A 122 12.61 8.83 6.92
CA SER A 122 11.48 8.39 6.09
C SER A 122 10.09 8.67 6.70
N ASP A 123 10.01 9.12 7.95
CA ASP A 123 8.75 9.42 8.61
C ASP A 123 8.20 10.79 8.16
N PHE A 124 7.55 10.77 7.00
CA PHE A 124 6.88 11.94 6.44
C PHE A 124 5.76 12.48 7.35
N ALA A 125 5.07 11.61 8.08
CA ALA A 125 3.95 12.03 8.92
C ALA A 125 4.43 12.88 10.10
N ARG A 126 5.59 12.55 10.66
CA ARG A 126 6.26 13.40 11.66
C ARG A 126 6.77 14.70 11.06
N ILE A 127 7.45 14.64 9.91
CA ILE A 127 7.98 15.83 9.23
C ILE A 127 6.85 16.82 8.91
N ILE A 128 5.76 16.37 8.30
CA ILE A 128 4.63 17.24 7.91
C ILE A 128 3.96 17.91 9.11
N ARG A 129 3.95 17.25 10.27
CA ARG A 129 3.35 17.77 11.51
C ARG A 129 4.33 18.52 12.39
N SER A 130 5.58 18.72 11.95
CA SER A 130 6.56 19.46 12.74
C SER A 130 6.16 20.93 12.83
N ASP A 131 6.49 21.57 13.94
CA ASP A 131 6.08 22.95 14.22
C ASP A 131 6.67 23.92 13.20
N GLU A 132 7.89 23.64 12.72
CA GLU A 132 8.58 24.44 11.71
C GLU A 132 7.81 24.48 10.39
N ILE A 133 7.27 23.33 9.96
CA ILE A 133 6.49 23.23 8.72
C ILE A 133 5.09 23.79 8.92
N THR A 134 4.42 23.41 10.01
CA THR A 134 3.03 23.85 10.25
C THR A 134 2.92 25.35 10.45
N LYS A 135 3.94 26.01 11.00
CA LYS A 135 4.00 27.47 11.16
C LYS A 135 4.05 28.23 9.82
N VAL A 136 4.65 27.63 8.79
CA VAL A 136 4.84 28.27 7.47
C VAL A 136 3.72 27.93 6.48
N VAL A 137 3.10 26.76 6.64
CA VAL A 137 2.08 26.25 5.72
C VAL A 137 0.77 27.05 5.83
N ARG A 138 0.19 27.38 4.66
CA ARG A 138 -1.13 28.02 4.59
C ARG A 138 -2.23 27.06 5.03
N PRO A 139 -3.30 27.54 5.71
CA PRO A 139 -4.40 26.68 6.12
C PRO A 139 -5.10 26.06 4.91
N VAL A 140 -5.53 24.80 5.07
CA VAL A 140 -6.20 24.03 4.01
C VAL A 140 -7.55 24.66 3.68
N ARG A 141 -7.77 25.01 2.41
CA ARG A 141 -9.08 25.47 1.92
C ARG A 141 -9.96 24.27 1.59
N LYS A 142 -10.89 23.93 2.48
CA LYS A 142 -11.81 22.78 2.33
C LYS A 142 -13.02 23.03 1.43
N GLN A 143 -13.14 24.20 0.80
CA GLN A 143 -14.31 24.53 -0.03
C GLN A 143 -14.22 23.82 -1.39
N THR A 144 -14.90 22.69 -1.52
CA THR A 144 -15.08 22.03 -2.82
C THR A 144 -16.09 22.82 -3.65
N LYS A 145 -15.65 23.42 -4.76
CA LYS A 145 -16.56 24.04 -5.73
C LYS A 145 -17.19 22.95 -6.58
N VAL A 146 -18.46 22.65 -6.34
CA VAL A 146 -19.24 21.75 -7.20
C VAL A 146 -19.90 22.57 -8.32
N ALA A 147 -19.93 22.01 -9.53
CA ALA A 147 -20.67 22.60 -10.64
C ALA A 147 -22.15 22.76 -10.25
N LYS A 148 -22.65 23.99 -10.28
CA LYS A 148 -24.06 24.27 -10.04
C LYS A 148 -24.80 24.08 -11.36
N ILE A 149 -25.84 23.24 -11.36
CA ILE A 149 -26.72 23.08 -12.53
C ILE A 149 -27.34 24.44 -12.85
N HIS A 150 -27.10 24.94 -14.07
CA HIS A 150 -27.74 26.14 -14.57
C HIS A 150 -29.22 25.84 -14.80
N ARG A 151 -30.09 26.52 -14.04
CA ARG A 151 -31.54 26.37 -14.09
C ARG A 151 -32.13 27.64 -14.69
N ASN A 152 -33.06 27.50 -15.63
CA ASN A 152 -33.68 28.64 -16.31
C ASN A 152 -34.46 29.56 -15.32
N PRO A 153 -34.09 30.85 -15.16
CA PRO A 153 -34.76 31.79 -14.26
C PRO A 153 -36.19 32.14 -14.68
N LEU A 154 -36.49 32.15 -15.98
CA LEU A 154 -37.84 32.43 -16.49
C LEU A 154 -38.83 31.33 -16.06
N ARG A 155 -38.35 30.08 -15.96
CA ARG A 155 -39.13 28.95 -15.47
C ARG A 155 -39.12 28.81 -13.95
N LYS A 156 -38.08 29.28 -13.24
CA LYS A 156 -37.95 29.16 -11.78
C LYS A 156 -37.95 30.52 -11.09
N HIS A 157 -39.10 30.89 -10.52
CA HIS A 157 -39.30 32.17 -9.83
C HIS A 157 -38.23 32.50 -8.79
N GLY A 158 -37.89 31.57 -7.89
CA GLY A 158 -36.90 31.84 -6.84
C GLY A 158 -35.49 32.15 -7.37
N LEU A 159 -35.13 31.63 -8.56
CA LEU A 159 -33.88 31.99 -9.22
C LEU A 159 -33.97 33.37 -9.88
N MET A 160 -35.12 33.69 -10.49
CA MET A 160 -35.36 35.03 -11.01
C MET A 160 -35.28 36.09 -9.91
N VAL A 161 -35.89 35.85 -8.75
CA VAL A 161 -35.84 36.78 -7.61
C VAL A 161 -34.42 36.92 -7.06
N LYS A 162 -33.66 35.82 -7.03
CA LYS A 162 -32.24 35.87 -6.63
C LYS A 162 -31.37 36.71 -7.57
N LEU A 163 -31.68 36.71 -8.87
CA LEU A 163 -30.96 37.48 -9.88
C LEU A 163 -31.47 38.93 -9.97
N ASN A 164 -32.79 39.12 -9.87
CA ASN A 164 -33.49 40.39 -9.93
C ASN A 164 -34.63 40.41 -8.89
N PRO A 165 -34.40 41.03 -7.71
CA PRO A 165 -35.41 41.14 -6.66
C PRO A 165 -36.70 41.85 -7.09
N TYR A 166 -36.61 42.84 -8.00
CA TYR A 166 -37.74 43.63 -8.48
C TYR A 166 -38.72 42.81 -9.33
N ALA A 167 -38.29 41.67 -9.88
CA ALA A 167 -39.15 40.76 -10.65
C ALA A 167 -40.35 40.23 -9.82
N SER A 168 -40.22 40.17 -8.50
CA SER A 168 -41.30 39.78 -7.59
C SER A 168 -42.42 40.84 -7.53
N VAL A 169 -42.04 42.12 -7.51
CA VAL A 169 -42.95 43.27 -7.49
C VAL A 169 -43.67 43.38 -8.82
N LEU A 170 -42.94 43.31 -9.94
CA LEU A 170 -43.51 43.35 -11.29
C LEU A 170 -44.51 42.23 -11.52
N ARG A 171 -44.18 40.99 -11.12
CA ARG A 171 -45.11 39.86 -11.23
C ARG A 171 -46.36 40.07 -10.40
N ARG A 172 -46.23 40.57 -9.16
CA ARG A 172 -47.37 40.86 -8.29
C ARG A 172 -48.26 41.96 -8.88
N ALA A 173 -47.67 43.04 -9.36
CA ALA A 173 -48.38 44.12 -10.03
C ALA A 173 -49.13 43.61 -11.27
N ALA A 174 -48.49 42.77 -12.10
CA ALA A 174 -49.11 42.15 -13.26
C ALA A 174 -50.31 41.24 -12.87
N ILE A 175 -50.17 40.39 -11.85
CA ILE A 175 -51.29 39.54 -11.36
C ILE A 175 -52.46 40.40 -10.88
N LEU A 176 -52.19 41.47 -10.11
CA LEU A 176 -53.23 42.38 -9.64
C LEU A 176 -53.93 43.09 -10.80
N ALA A 177 -53.18 43.50 -11.83
CA ALA A 177 -53.74 44.11 -13.03
C ALA A 177 -54.61 43.12 -13.84
N SER A 178 -54.16 41.87 -14.03
CA SER A 178 -54.93 40.83 -14.71
C SER A 178 -56.22 40.48 -13.98
N LYS A 179 -56.17 40.29 -12.65
CA LYS A 179 -57.38 40.03 -11.83
C LYS A 179 -58.42 41.15 -11.98
N LYS A 180 -57.98 42.40 -11.90
CA LYS A 180 -58.86 43.56 -12.15
C LYS A 180 -59.48 43.55 -13.55
N GLY A 181 -58.73 43.10 -14.57
CA GLY A 181 -59.24 42.95 -15.93
C GLY A 181 -60.29 41.84 -16.08
N GLU A 182 -60.05 40.69 -15.45
CA GLU A 182 -61.01 39.56 -15.42
C GLU A 182 -62.30 39.93 -14.68
N GLU A 183 -62.20 40.61 -13.55
CA GLU A 183 -63.36 41.11 -12.80
C GLU A 183 -64.22 42.09 -13.62
N LYS A 184 -63.60 42.93 -14.46
CA LYS A 184 -64.33 43.83 -15.37
C LYS A 184 -65.07 43.05 -16.45
N LYS A 185 -64.40 42.10 -17.12
CA LYS A 185 -65.03 41.22 -18.13
C LYS A 185 -66.19 40.40 -17.56
N ALA A 186 -66.04 39.87 -16.35
CA ALA A 186 -67.09 39.10 -15.68
C ALA A 186 -68.33 39.94 -15.32
N LYS A 187 -68.16 41.25 -15.14
CA LYS A 187 -69.25 42.20 -14.88
C LYS A 187 -69.93 42.74 -16.14
N GLY A 188 -69.55 42.27 -17.33
CA GLY A 188 -70.23 42.59 -18.58
C GLY A 188 -70.10 44.04 -19.04
N VAL A 189 -68.96 44.69 -18.76
CA VAL A 189 -68.54 45.96 -19.39
C VAL A 189 -67.24 45.73 -20.15
#